data_AF-A0A969JX67-F1
#
_entry.id   AF-A0A969JX67-F1
#
_cell.length_a   1.000
_cell.length_b   1.000
_cell.length_c   1.000
_cell.angle_alpha   90.00
_cell.angle_beta   90.00
_cell.angle_gamma   90.00
#
_symmetry.space_group_name_H-M   'P 1'
#
loop_
_entity.id
_entity.type
_entity.pdbx_description
1 polymer ?
#
loop_
_entity_poly.entity_id
_entity_poly.type
_entity_poly.pdbx_seq_one_letter_code
_entity_poly.pdbx_strand_id
1 'polypeptide(L)'
;MINIDSVKVECVKADRGAAVVGASLGLHKRMRAAGAITLATFAFTALADAQADTTAAVTSPAPQVAFATTQVDSLAPMDVHPGTSLSIVEQLRYGHFLQKPLDDSASSAMFDKYLDSLDPARAYFLAADVQAMEKYRYALDDALKRGDLQPAFEIFNRYQAQLVERLEFLIAELDQGLERMDFTLMSPWTSSGRTYPGQPAGANSTTSGASV
;
A
#
# COMPACT_ATOMS: atom_id res chain seq x y z
N MET A 1 14.22 0.64 46.47
CA MET A 1 12.79 0.26 46.53
C MET A 1 12.01 1.53 46.81
N ILE A 2 11.44 2.15 45.78
CA ILE A 2 10.52 3.29 45.92
C ILE A 2 9.30 2.98 45.05
N ASN A 3 8.14 3.21 45.67
CA ASN A 3 6.81 2.73 45.38
C ASN A 3 6.23 3.26 44.06
N ILE A 4 5.61 2.37 43.29
CA ILE A 4 4.77 2.68 42.13
C ILE A 4 3.32 2.67 42.63
N ASP A 5 2.84 3.81 43.11
CA ASP A 5 1.41 3.98 43.44
C ASP A 5 1.05 5.46 43.37
N SER A 6 0.69 5.94 42.17
CA SER A 6 -0.27 7.02 41.90
C SER A 6 0.00 7.68 40.55
N VAL A 7 -0.46 7.07 39.46
CA VAL A 7 -0.89 7.84 38.29
C VAL A 7 -2.33 7.44 38.01
N LYS A 8 -3.22 8.31 38.47
CA LYS A 8 -4.67 8.22 38.33
C LYS A 8 -5.03 8.54 36.88
N VAL A 9 -5.34 7.50 36.09
CA VAL A 9 -5.92 7.67 34.76
C VAL A 9 -7.41 7.96 34.95
N GLU A 10 -7.78 9.22 34.77
CA GLU A 10 -9.17 9.64 34.72
C GLU A 10 -9.71 9.31 33.31
N CYS A 11 -10.49 8.24 33.21
CA CYS A 11 -11.23 7.88 32.00
C CYS A 11 -12.32 8.92 31.73
N VAL A 12 -12.15 9.74 30.69
CA VAL A 12 -13.23 10.56 30.12
C VAL A 12 -14.25 9.63 29.47
N LYS A 13 -15.48 9.70 29.98
CA LYS A 13 -16.66 8.97 29.56
C LYS A 13 -17.63 9.98 28.94
N ALA A 14 -17.93 9.84 27.66
CA ALA A 14 -19.00 10.56 26.96
C ALA A 14 -19.51 9.67 25.81
N ASP A 15 -20.50 8.81 26.08
CA ASP A 15 -21.91 8.88 25.62
C ASP A 15 -22.06 8.98 24.09
N ARG A 16 -22.33 7.86 23.40
CA ARG A 16 -23.65 7.28 23.06
C ARG A 16 -24.47 8.09 22.06
N GLY A 17 -24.62 7.54 20.86
CA GLY A 17 -25.62 7.92 19.86
C GLY A 17 -26.05 6.71 19.03
N ALA A 18 -26.86 5.83 19.63
CA ALA A 18 -27.58 4.78 18.93
C ALA A 18 -29.02 5.26 18.67
N ALA A 19 -29.46 5.23 17.42
CA ALA A 19 -30.87 5.36 17.07
C ALA A 19 -31.17 4.55 15.80
N VAL A 20 -31.54 3.29 16.00
CA VAL A 20 -32.29 2.47 15.04
C VAL A 20 -33.57 2.01 15.75
N VAL A 21 -34.62 1.82 14.94
CA VAL A 21 -35.91 1.19 15.23
C VAL A 21 -37.04 2.13 15.65
N GLY A 22 -37.99 2.31 14.74
CA GLY A 22 -39.35 2.78 14.99
C GLY A 22 -40.34 1.97 14.16
N ALA A 23 -40.83 0.87 14.73
CA ALA A 23 -41.99 0.14 14.23
C ALA A 23 -43.26 0.78 14.80
N SER A 24 -44.32 0.89 13.99
CA SER A 24 -45.69 1.04 14.50
C SER A 24 -46.65 0.15 13.71
N LEU A 25 -47.36 -0.69 14.46
CA LEU A 25 -48.43 -1.57 13.99
C LEU A 25 -49.75 -0.80 13.86
N GLY A 26 -50.60 -1.29 12.95
CA GLY A 26 -52.05 -1.34 13.16
C GLY A 26 -52.87 -0.38 12.30
N LEU A 27 -53.69 -0.90 11.37
CA LEU A 27 -55.00 -1.46 11.68
C LEU A 27 -55.92 -1.47 10.42
N HIS A 28 -56.43 -2.67 10.14
CA HIS A 28 -57.65 -3.05 9.43
C HIS A 28 -58.31 -2.12 8.38
N LYS A 29 -58.36 -2.56 7.11
CA LYS A 29 -59.58 -2.39 6.30
C LYS A 29 -59.79 -3.45 5.21
N ARG A 30 -60.67 -4.39 5.55
CA ARG A 30 -61.73 -5.04 4.75
C ARG A 30 -61.38 -5.60 3.36
N MET A 31 -61.32 -6.94 3.33
CA MET A 31 -61.67 -7.80 2.20
C MET A 31 -62.97 -7.35 1.51
N ARG A 32 -62.96 -7.32 0.18
CA ARG A 32 -64.11 -7.65 -0.67
C ARG A 32 -63.65 -8.53 -1.83
N ALA A 33 -64.38 -9.63 -1.97
CA ALA A 33 -64.26 -10.66 -2.99
C ALA A 33 -64.83 -10.22 -4.35
N ALA A 34 -64.76 -11.15 -5.31
CA ALA A 34 -65.25 -11.17 -6.70
C ALA A 34 -64.17 -10.77 -7.73
N GLY A 35 -63.85 -11.56 -8.77
CA GLY A 35 -64.40 -12.80 -9.27
C GLY A 35 -63.85 -13.06 -10.67
N ALA A 36 -64.06 -14.29 -11.16
CA ALA A 36 -63.96 -14.74 -12.55
C ALA A 36 -62.57 -14.96 -13.16
N ILE A 37 -62.22 -16.24 -13.19
CA ILE A 37 -61.35 -16.89 -14.18
C ILE A 37 -62.12 -16.92 -15.51
N THR A 38 -61.49 -16.49 -16.60
CA THR A 38 -61.92 -16.86 -17.97
C THR A 38 -60.70 -17.22 -18.81
N LEU A 39 -60.59 -18.51 -19.11
CA LEU A 39 -59.79 -19.12 -20.17
C LEU A 39 -60.47 -18.86 -21.52
N ALA A 40 -59.75 -18.32 -22.49
CA ALA A 40 -60.06 -18.52 -23.91
C ALA A 40 -58.80 -18.32 -24.76
N THR A 41 -58.31 -19.46 -25.25
CA THR A 41 -57.34 -19.69 -26.32
C THR A 41 -57.63 -18.87 -27.59
N PHE A 42 -56.61 -18.25 -28.17
CA PHE A 42 -56.65 -17.79 -29.57
C PHE A 42 -55.35 -18.12 -30.31
N ALA A 43 -55.47 -19.14 -31.16
CA ALA A 43 -54.82 -19.37 -32.45
C ALA A 43 -53.31 -19.09 -32.61
N PHE A 44 -52.55 -20.19 -32.56
CA PHE A 44 -51.32 -20.38 -33.32
C PHE A 44 -51.60 -20.22 -34.83
N THR A 45 -50.95 -19.25 -35.48
CA THR A 45 -50.86 -19.17 -36.95
C THR A 45 -49.43 -18.88 -37.40
N ALA A 46 -48.83 -19.94 -37.98
CA ALA A 46 -47.93 -20.01 -39.12
C ALA A 46 -46.84 -18.93 -39.36
N LEU A 47 -45.60 -19.34 -39.09
CA LEU A 47 -44.41 -19.31 -39.96
C LEU A 47 -44.40 -18.38 -41.18
N ALA A 48 -43.49 -17.41 -41.16
CA ALA A 48 -42.75 -16.95 -42.33
C ALA A 48 -41.32 -16.58 -41.91
N ASP A 49 -40.34 -17.25 -42.52
CA ASP A 49 -38.92 -17.00 -42.34
C ASP A 49 -38.53 -15.57 -42.73
N ALA A 50 -37.82 -14.90 -41.82
CA ALA A 50 -36.89 -13.83 -42.13
C ALA A 50 -35.77 -13.86 -41.09
N GLN A 51 -34.81 -14.76 -41.28
CA GLN A 51 -33.51 -14.64 -40.61
C GLN A 51 -32.78 -13.45 -41.23
N ALA A 52 -32.90 -12.28 -40.59
CA ALA A 52 -31.88 -11.26 -40.71
C ALA A 52 -30.82 -11.59 -39.65
N ASP A 53 -29.69 -12.11 -40.11
CA ASP A 53 -28.46 -12.27 -39.35
C ASP A 53 -28.15 -10.94 -38.65
N THR A 54 -28.50 -10.88 -37.36
CA THR A 54 -28.03 -9.83 -36.48
C THR A 54 -26.68 -10.32 -35.99
N THR A 55 -25.62 -10.04 -36.74
CA THR A 55 -24.26 -10.01 -36.20
C THR A 55 -24.19 -8.81 -35.25
N ALA A 56 -24.78 -8.98 -34.07
CA ALA A 56 -24.55 -8.10 -32.95
C ALA A 56 -23.05 -8.19 -32.66
N ALA A 57 -22.31 -7.19 -33.14
CA ALA A 57 -20.97 -6.93 -32.69
C ALA A 57 -20.99 -6.99 -31.16
N VAL A 58 -20.25 -7.93 -30.60
CA VAL A 58 -19.91 -7.94 -29.18
C VAL A 58 -18.96 -6.76 -28.97
N THR A 59 -19.50 -5.53 -29.06
CA THR A 59 -18.86 -4.36 -28.49
C THR A 59 -19.14 -4.44 -27.01
N SER A 60 -18.36 -5.30 -26.34
CA SER A 60 -18.18 -5.19 -24.91
C SER A 60 -17.54 -3.83 -24.68
N PRO A 61 -18.16 -2.88 -23.95
CA PRO A 61 -17.45 -1.69 -23.55
C PRO A 61 -16.31 -2.16 -22.65
N ALA A 62 -15.07 -2.10 -23.15
CA ALA A 62 -13.89 -2.37 -22.36
C ALA A 62 -14.01 -1.52 -21.07
N PRO A 63 -13.77 -2.09 -19.87
CA PRO A 63 -13.72 -1.29 -18.67
C PRO A 63 -12.60 -0.27 -18.85
N GLN A 64 -12.99 0.99 -19.06
CA GLN A 64 -12.07 2.11 -19.09
C GLN A 64 -11.58 2.25 -17.64
N VAL A 65 -10.41 1.68 -17.33
CA VAL A 65 -9.78 1.87 -16.03
C VAL A 65 -9.26 3.31 -16.04
N ALA A 66 -10.08 4.24 -15.57
CA ALA A 66 -9.67 5.63 -15.41
C ALA A 66 -8.70 5.70 -14.21
N PHE A 67 -7.40 5.71 -14.50
CA PHE A 67 -6.38 5.96 -13.50
C PHE A 67 -6.39 7.46 -13.19
N ALA A 68 -6.89 7.83 -12.01
CA ALA A 68 -6.83 9.20 -11.54
C ALA A 68 -5.37 9.55 -11.19
N THR A 69 -4.90 10.71 -11.67
CA THR A 69 -3.61 11.31 -11.27
C THR A 69 -3.62 11.47 -9.75
N THR A 70 -2.92 10.58 -9.07
CA THR A 70 -2.91 10.55 -7.60
C THR A 70 -1.79 11.47 -7.14
N GLN A 71 -2.16 12.68 -6.69
CA GLN A 71 -1.23 13.54 -5.96
C GLN A 71 -0.80 12.80 -4.69
N VAL A 72 0.50 12.64 -4.50
CA VAL A 72 1.07 12.02 -3.28
C VAL A 72 1.10 13.07 -2.20
N ASP A 73 0.20 12.94 -1.23
CA ASP A 73 0.26 13.76 -0.02
C ASP A 73 1.49 13.35 0.82
N SER A 74 2.26 14.34 1.26
CA SER A 74 3.40 14.11 2.15
C SER A 74 2.91 13.57 3.49
N LEU A 75 3.39 12.38 3.89
CA LEU A 75 3.06 11.85 5.21
C LEU A 75 3.87 12.56 6.29
N ALA A 76 3.20 12.79 7.42
CA ALA A 76 3.81 13.28 8.64
C ALA A 76 3.57 12.27 9.77
N PRO A 77 4.47 12.21 10.78
CA PRO A 77 4.25 11.38 11.95
C PRO A 77 2.99 11.79 12.70
N MET A 78 2.15 10.82 13.06
CA MET A 78 1.06 11.04 14.02
C MET A 78 1.62 11.27 15.43
N ASP A 79 0.85 11.96 16.28
CA ASP A 79 1.23 12.31 17.67
C ASP A 79 1.63 11.11 18.54
N VAL A 80 1.14 9.91 18.22
CA VAL A 80 1.42 8.67 18.95
C VAL A 80 2.78 8.04 18.58
N HIS A 81 3.34 8.36 17.41
CA HIS A 81 4.55 7.71 16.92
C HIS A 81 5.82 8.06 17.71
N PRO A 82 6.08 9.32 18.11
CA PRO A 82 7.24 9.67 18.93
C PRO A 82 7.30 8.89 20.24
N GLY A 83 6.18 8.80 20.97
CA GLY A 83 6.10 8.06 22.24
C GLY A 83 6.33 6.56 22.05
N THR A 84 5.80 6.01 20.96
CA THR A 84 5.99 4.60 20.60
C THR A 84 7.45 4.31 20.22
N SER A 85 8.07 5.20 19.44
CA SER A 85 9.49 5.08 19.06
C SER A 85 10.40 5.07 20.28
N LEU A 86 10.19 6.00 21.23
CA LEU A 86 10.96 6.05 22.48
C LEU A 86 10.80 4.75 23.29
N SER A 87 9.58 4.23 23.38
CA SER A 87 9.28 2.97 24.08
C SER A 87 10.02 1.78 23.45
N ILE A 88 10.06 1.71 22.10
CA ILE A 88 10.80 0.68 21.37
C ILE A 88 12.30 0.81 21.62
N VAL A 89 12.86 2.03 21.58
CA VAL A 89 14.28 2.28 21.84
C VAL A 89 14.64 1.85 23.26
N GLU A 90 13.81 2.15 24.25
CA GLU A 90 14.03 1.73 25.64
C GLU A 90 14.01 0.20 25.78
N GLN A 91 13.05 -0.47 25.14
CA GLN A 91 12.96 -1.93 25.14
C GLN A 91 14.15 -2.58 24.44
N LEU A 92 14.66 -2.01 23.34
CA LEU A 92 15.87 -2.52 22.68
C LEU A 92 17.11 -2.34 23.56
N ARG A 93 17.22 -1.21 24.26
CA ARG A 93 18.37 -0.92 25.12
C ARG A 93 18.45 -1.82 26.35
N TYR A 94 17.32 -2.07 27.01
CA TYR A 94 17.28 -2.82 28.27
C TYR A 94 16.79 -4.26 28.14
N GLY A 95 16.01 -4.57 27.10
CA GLY A 95 15.37 -5.87 26.89
C GLY A 95 16.04 -6.77 25.87
N HIS A 96 16.97 -6.27 25.05
CA HIS A 96 17.66 -7.10 24.06
C HIS A 96 18.88 -7.81 24.66
N PHE A 97 18.99 -9.13 24.45
CA PHE A 97 20.09 -9.94 24.98
C PHE A 97 21.46 -9.45 24.49
N LEU A 98 21.55 -9.10 23.21
CA LEU A 98 22.75 -8.49 22.64
C LEU A 98 22.66 -6.98 22.94
N GLN A 99 23.22 -6.54 24.07
CA GLN A 99 23.25 -5.14 24.50
C GLN A 99 24.13 -4.28 23.58
N LYS A 100 23.67 -4.03 22.36
CA LYS A 100 24.35 -3.16 21.41
C LYS A 100 24.03 -1.70 21.74
N PRO A 101 25.04 -0.82 21.82
CA PRO A 101 24.79 0.60 21.93
C PRO A 101 24.12 1.10 20.65
N LEU A 102 23.23 2.08 20.81
CA LEU A 102 22.63 2.82 19.70
C LEU A 102 23.54 4.03 19.43
N ASP A 103 24.50 3.85 18.52
CA ASP A 103 25.55 4.80 18.14
C ASP A 103 25.59 5.02 16.62
N ASP A 104 26.55 5.84 16.14
CA ASP A 104 26.77 6.16 14.72
C ASP A 104 26.96 4.90 13.84
N SER A 105 27.59 3.86 14.39
CA SER A 105 27.82 2.59 13.67
C SER A 105 26.50 1.84 13.48
N ALA A 106 25.68 1.75 14.53
CA ALA A 106 24.33 1.21 14.46
C ALA A 106 23.44 2.06 13.53
N SER A 107 23.57 3.39 13.57
CA SER A 107 22.85 4.31 12.69
C SER A 107 23.14 4.04 11.22
N SER A 108 24.42 3.93 10.83
CA SER A 108 24.78 3.64 9.43
C SER A 108 24.20 2.31 8.96
N ALA A 109 24.27 1.27 9.81
CA ALA A 109 23.71 -0.04 9.48
C ALA A 109 22.17 0.02 9.36
N MET A 110 21.50 0.79 10.22
CA MET A 110 20.05 0.99 10.14
C MET A 110 19.64 1.77 8.89
N PHE A 111 20.40 2.79 8.49
CA PHE A 111 20.16 3.53 7.26
C PHE A 111 20.21 2.61 6.03
N ASP A 112 21.28 1.81 5.90
CA ASP A 112 21.43 0.88 4.78
C ASP A 112 20.30 -0.18 4.78
N LYS A 113 19.93 -0.71 5.96
CA LYS A 113 18.82 -1.65 6.09
C LYS A 113 17.46 -1.04 5.77
N TYR A 114 17.27 0.22 6.10
CA TYR A 114 16.03 0.92 5.80
C TYR A 114 15.87 1.11 4.28
N LEU A 115 16.93 1.55 3.59
CA LEU A 115 16.93 1.67 2.13
C LEU A 115 16.72 0.32 1.44
N ASP A 116 17.38 -0.74 1.92
CA ASP A 116 17.17 -2.11 1.41
C ASP A 116 15.72 -2.59 1.63
N SER A 117 15.06 -2.17 2.72
CA SER A 117 13.67 -2.55 3.01
C SER A 117 12.64 -1.83 2.12
N LEU A 118 12.94 -0.58 1.72
CA LEU A 118 12.07 0.22 0.86
C LEU A 118 12.19 -0.20 -0.61
N ASP A 119 13.43 -0.40 -1.07
CA ASP A 119 13.71 -0.73 -2.46
C ASP A 119 14.82 -1.79 -2.56
N PRO A 120 14.50 -3.08 -2.31
CA PRO A 120 15.49 -4.17 -2.41
C PRO A 120 15.97 -4.39 -3.84
N ALA A 121 15.12 -4.04 -4.81
CA ALA A 121 15.43 -4.12 -6.23
C ALA A 121 16.31 -2.95 -6.72
N ARG A 122 16.42 -1.88 -5.94
CA ARG A 122 17.13 -0.63 -6.25
C ARG A 122 16.70 -0.05 -7.61
N ALA A 123 15.39 -0.03 -7.85
CA ALA A 123 14.80 0.36 -9.11
C ALA A 123 14.18 1.78 -9.11
N TYR A 124 13.96 2.37 -7.94
CA TYR A 124 13.23 3.63 -7.80
C TYR A 124 14.13 4.81 -7.39
N PHE A 125 15.03 4.61 -6.42
CA PHE A 125 15.89 5.71 -5.97
C PHE A 125 16.97 6.07 -7.00
N LEU A 126 17.15 7.37 -7.24
CA LEU A 126 18.26 7.89 -8.03
C LEU A 126 19.51 8.06 -7.17
N ALA A 127 20.68 8.08 -7.82
CA ALA A 127 21.96 8.37 -7.17
C ALA A 127 21.95 9.69 -6.38
N ALA A 128 21.33 10.72 -6.94
CA ALA A 128 21.21 12.04 -6.32
C ALA A 128 20.32 12.00 -5.06
N ASP A 129 19.28 11.18 -5.08
CA ASP A 129 18.37 11.02 -3.93
C ASP A 129 19.08 10.35 -2.77
N VAL A 130 19.81 9.26 -3.05
CA VAL A 130 20.62 8.57 -2.04
C VAL A 130 21.67 9.53 -1.46
N GLN A 131 22.36 10.30 -2.30
CA GLN A 131 23.34 11.28 -1.85
C GLN A 131 22.73 12.38 -0.97
N ALA A 132 21.51 12.84 -1.26
CA ALA A 132 20.82 13.82 -0.42
C ALA A 132 20.41 13.25 0.94
N MET A 133 20.16 11.94 1.03
CA MET A 133 19.78 11.23 2.26
C MET A 133 20.99 10.82 3.11
N GLU A 134 22.21 10.85 2.58
CA GLU A 134 23.45 10.52 3.31
C GLU A 134 23.65 11.37 4.57
N LYS A 135 23.07 12.58 4.64
CA LYS A 135 23.05 13.41 5.86
C LYS A 135 22.43 12.69 7.08
N TYR A 136 21.54 11.72 6.84
CA TYR A 136 20.88 10.96 7.90
C TYR A 136 21.65 9.73 8.36
N ARG A 137 22.70 9.32 7.63
CA ARG A 137 23.45 8.07 7.91
C ARG A 137 23.92 7.96 9.37
N TYR A 138 24.35 9.07 9.97
CA TYR A 138 24.85 9.13 11.35
C TYR A 138 23.95 9.95 12.30
N ALA A 139 22.75 10.34 11.86
CA ALA A 139 21.86 11.19 12.66
C ALA A 139 20.57 10.46 13.09
N LEU A 140 20.34 9.24 12.59
CA LEU A 140 19.12 8.48 12.87
C LEU A 140 19.07 7.95 14.30
N ASP A 141 20.20 7.52 14.86
CA ASP A 141 20.27 7.05 16.25
C ASP A 141 19.88 8.17 17.23
N ASP A 142 20.38 9.38 16.98
CA ASP A 142 20.10 10.58 17.72
C ASP A 142 18.66 11.06 17.56
N ALA A 143 18.11 10.97 16.35
CA ALA A 143 16.70 11.24 16.09
C ALA A 143 15.79 10.27 16.86
N LEU A 144 16.10 8.97 16.84
CA LEU A 144 15.37 7.94 17.56
C LEU A 144 15.42 8.13 19.09
N LYS A 145 16.57 8.51 19.65
CA LYS A 145 16.70 8.84 21.08
C LYS A 145 15.85 10.03 21.50
N ARG A 146 15.59 10.97 20.57
CA ARG A 146 14.72 12.14 20.80
C ARG A 146 13.25 11.88 20.46
N GLY A 147 12.93 10.72 19.87
CA GLY A 147 11.59 10.42 19.35
C GLY A 147 11.23 11.22 18.09
N ASP A 148 12.24 11.80 17.43
CA ASP A 148 12.05 12.51 16.17
C ASP A 148 12.06 11.52 15.00
N LEU A 149 10.93 11.44 14.31
CA LEU A 149 10.73 10.53 13.18
C LEU A 149 10.75 11.25 11.83
N GLN A 150 10.93 12.58 11.80
CA GLN A 150 10.96 13.35 10.57
C GLN A 150 11.93 12.78 9.51
N PRO A 151 13.18 12.39 9.86
CA PRO A 151 14.10 11.86 8.87
C PRO A 151 13.60 10.61 8.14
N ALA A 152 12.92 9.70 8.86
CA ALA A 152 12.38 8.47 8.27
C ALA A 152 11.21 8.77 7.33
N PHE A 153 10.31 9.68 7.74
CA PHE A 153 9.18 10.08 6.90
C PHE A 153 9.63 10.85 5.65
N GLU A 154 10.64 11.70 5.74
CA GLU A 154 11.20 12.39 4.57
C GLU A 154 11.72 11.41 3.51
N ILE A 155 12.47 10.39 3.92
CA ILE A 155 12.97 9.35 3.02
C ILE A 155 11.80 8.60 2.36
N PHE A 156 10.78 8.23 3.15
CA PHE A 156 9.61 7.52 2.66
C PHE A 156 8.75 8.35 1.71
N ASN A 157 8.61 9.65 1.95
CA ASN A 157 7.90 10.56 1.06
C ASN A 157 8.64 10.69 -0.28
N ARG A 158 9.98 10.73 -0.26
CA ARG A 158 10.77 10.72 -1.50
C ARG A 158 10.57 9.44 -2.29
N TYR A 159 10.53 8.29 -1.61
CA TYR A 159 10.24 7.00 -2.24
C TYR A 159 8.87 6.99 -2.95
N GLN A 160 7.82 7.47 -2.27
CA GLN A 160 6.49 7.52 -2.87
C GLN A 160 6.42 8.44 -4.09
N ALA A 161 7.09 9.59 -4.05
CA ALA A 161 7.16 10.49 -5.19
C ALA A 161 7.78 9.79 -6.42
N GLN A 162 8.89 9.07 -6.24
CA GLN A 162 9.53 8.30 -7.31
C GLN A 162 8.66 7.16 -7.84
N LEU A 163 7.94 6.49 -6.93
CA LEU A 163 7.04 5.41 -7.29
C LEU A 163 5.88 5.91 -8.17
N VAL A 164 5.31 7.07 -7.84
CA VAL A 164 4.24 7.67 -8.66
C VAL A 164 4.76 8.16 -10.00
N GLU A 165 5.90 8.85 -10.05
CA GLU A 165 6.52 9.27 -11.31
C GLU A 165 6.77 8.06 -12.24
N ARG A 166 7.24 6.94 -11.66
CA ARG A 166 7.46 5.71 -12.43
C ARG A 166 6.15 5.10 -12.93
N LEU A 167 5.09 5.09 -12.13
CA LEU A 167 3.77 4.59 -12.54
C LEU A 167 3.18 5.44 -13.66
N GLU A 168 3.25 6.76 -13.54
CA GLU A 168 2.78 7.69 -14.57
C GLU A 168 3.53 7.49 -15.88
N PHE A 169 4.85 7.32 -15.83
CA PHE A 169 5.67 6.98 -16.99
C PHE A 169 5.24 5.65 -17.63
N LEU A 170 4.99 4.61 -16.83
CA LEU A 170 4.56 3.31 -17.35
C LEU A 170 3.18 3.36 -17.99
N ILE A 171 2.23 4.10 -17.41
CA ILE A 171 0.90 4.31 -17.99
C ILE A 171 1.02 5.04 -19.33
N ALA A 172 1.80 6.13 -19.38
CA ALA A 172 2.03 6.87 -20.62
C ALA A 172 2.71 6.04 -21.72
N GLU A 173 3.57 5.08 -21.35
CA GLU A 173 4.18 4.16 -22.31
C GLU A 173 3.18 3.10 -22.80
N LEU A 174 2.30 2.60 -21.92
CA LEU A 174 1.25 1.66 -22.31
C LEU A 174 0.20 2.30 -23.22
N ASP A 175 -0.11 3.58 -23.01
CA ASP A 175 -1.05 4.35 -23.85
C ASP A 175 -0.53 4.55 -25.30
N GLN A 176 0.78 4.45 -25.52
CA GLN A 176 1.37 4.48 -26.87
C GLN A 176 1.11 3.19 -27.68
N GLY A 177 0.51 2.17 -27.05
CA GLY A 177 0.08 0.94 -27.70
C GLY A 177 1.11 -0.20 -27.62
N LEU A 178 0.61 -1.42 -27.41
CA LEU A 178 1.41 -2.63 -27.25
C LEU A 178 2.14 -3.07 -28.53
N GLU A 179 1.75 -2.54 -29.70
CA GLU A 179 2.36 -2.88 -30.99
C GLU A 179 3.82 -2.43 -31.11
N ARG A 180 4.25 -1.45 -30.32
CA ARG A 180 5.65 -0.98 -30.28
C ARG A 180 6.56 -1.85 -29.42
N MET A 181 6.01 -2.73 -28.58
CA MET A 181 6.78 -3.56 -27.65
C MET A 181 7.24 -4.86 -28.33
N ASP A 182 8.55 -5.01 -28.54
CA ASP A 182 9.13 -6.22 -29.11
C ASP A 182 9.50 -7.23 -28.01
N PHE A 183 8.75 -8.33 -27.94
CA PHE A 183 8.97 -9.42 -26.98
C PHE A 183 9.81 -10.58 -27.56
N THR A 184 10.27 -10.48 -28.79
CA THR A 184 11.04 -11.55 -29.44
C THR A 184 12.51 -11.55 -29.03
N LEU A 185 12.98 -10.46 -28.41
CA LEU A 185 14.31 -10.34 -27.83
C LEU A 185 14.38 -11.14 -26.52
N MET A 186 14.79 -12.41 -26.61
CA MET A 186 15.09 -13.25 -25.45
C MET A 186 16.41 -12.76 -24.80
N SER A 187 16.32 -11.78 -23.90
CA SER A 187 17.43 -11.47 -23.01
C SER A 187 17.42 -12.46 -21.84
N PRO A 188 18.54 -13.17 -21.56
CA PRO A 188 18.62 -13.96 -20.34
C PRO A 188 18.46 -13.03 -19.14
N TRP A 189 17.45 -13.28 -18.32
CA TRP A 189 17.28 -12.55 -17.07
C TRP A 189 18.37 -13.01 -16.10
N THR A 190 19.33 -12.13 -15.81
CA THR A 190 20.35 -12.38 -14.78
C THR A 190 19.91 -11.67 -13.51
N SER A 191 19.79 -12.40 -12.41
CA SER A 191 19.35 -11.87 -11.11
C SER A 191 20.46 -11.10 -10.37
N SER A 192 21.46 -10.58 -11.08
CA SER A 192 22.66 -10.02 -10.45
C SER A 192 22.26 -8.89 -9.50
N GLY A 193 22.71 -9.02 -8.25
CA GLY A 193 22.32 -8.12 -7.15
C GLY A 193 22.61 -6.67 -7.52
N ARG A 194 21.56 -5.87 -7.63
CA ARG A 194 21.68 -4.43 -7.92
C ARG A 194 22.17 -3.73 -6.66
N THR A 195 23.22 -2.93 -6.76
CA THR A 195 23.72 -2.05 -5.70
C THR A 195 23.56 -0.58 -6.09
N TYR A 196 23.51 0.32 -5.11
CA TYR A 196 23.35 1.76 -5.33
C TYR A 196 24.69 2.32 -5.80
N PRO A 197 24.70 3.26 -6.76
CA PRO A 197 25.92 3.89 -7.20
C PRO A 197 26.58 4.65 -6.04
N GLY A 198 27.86 4.34 -5.76
CA GLY A 198 28.66 5.00 -4.71
C GLY A 198 28.84 4.20 -3.41
N GLN A 199 28.18 3.05 -3.25
CA GLN A 199 28.40 2.15 -2.12
C GLN A 199 29.50 1.13 -2.47
N PRO A 200 30.49 0.84 -1.60
CA PRO A 200 31.44 -0.22 -1.87
C PRO A 200 30.66 -1.53 -2.04
N ALA A 201 30.99 -2.32 -3.05
CA ALA A 201 30.35 -3.60 -3.33
C ALA A 201 30.48 -4.51 -2.10
N GLY A 202 29.46 -4.48 -1.24
CA GLY A 202 29.46 -5.14 0.06
C GLY A 202 29.15 -6.61 -0.10
N ALA A 203 30.13 -7.43 0.27
CA ALA A 203 30.09 -8.88 0.35
C ALA A 203 28.86 -9.46 1.06
N ASN A 204 27.94 -10.08 0.30
CA ASN A 204 27.06 -11.14 0.79
C ASN A 204 26.47 -11.99 -0.34
N SER A 205 27.31 -12.82 -0.96
CA SER A 205 26.87 -14.00 -1.73
C SER A 205 27.60 -15.26 -1.24
N THR A 206 27.44 -15.60 0.03
CA THR A 206 27.75 -16.95 0.53
C THR A 206 26.45 -17.70 0.76
N THR A 207 25.92 -18.31 -0.30
CA THR A 207 25.03 -19.46 -0.18
C THR A 207 25.33 -20.44 -1.31
N SER A 208 26.01 -21.52 -0.91
CA SER A 208 25.74 -22.91 -1.31
C SER A 208 25.69 -23.23 -2.81
N GLY A 209 26.83 -23.67 -3.32
CA GLY A 209 26.96 -24.37 -4.60
C GLY A 209 28.14 -25.33 -4.57
N ALA A 210 28.31 -26.09 -3.49
CA ALA A 210 29.18 -27.25 -3.48
C ALA A 210 28.34 -28.45 -3.93
N SER A 211 28.45 -28.79 -5.21
CA SER A 211 28.03 -30.09 -5.74
C SER A 211 28.78 -31.21 -5.02
N VAL A 212 28.01 -32.17 -4.50
CA VAL A 212 28.40 -33.59 -4.39
C VAL A 212 27.79 -34.29 -5.59
#